data_AF-A0A1Z4KQX0-F1
#
_entry.id   AF-A0A1Z4KQX0-F1
#
_cell.length_a   1.000
_cell.length_b   1.000
_cell.length_c   1.000
_cell.angle_alpha   90.00
_cell.angle_beta   90.00
_cell.angle_gamma   90.00
#
_symmetry.space_group_name_H-M   'P 1'
#
loop_
_entity.id
_entity.type
_entity.pdbx_description
1 polymer ?
#
loop_
_entity_poly.entity_id
_entity_poly.type
_entity_poly.pdbx_seq_one_letter_code
_entity_poly.pdbx_strand_id
1 'polypeptide(L)'
;MSALITIKTTSISSLLRYWISQVVDKKTIIWLDEKKEQIKNSVTGREFFTAFSMVSRYVTKDQLQLTPEDLKAASALHTGWFPGHWSVEQAARTILVLALPQDNTEKYLHTLEQVFISADVSELVALYQALPLLAYPERWQKRAAEGVRSNMTAVFNAVALRNPYAAEYFDTLAWNQMVLKALFVGSPLHLIQGLDVRANSELARMLVDYAQERQSANRPVSSELWQLVECVKSLCSNSKFKIQNSKKVNSQ
;
A
#
# COMPACT_ATOMS: atom_id res chain seq x y z
N MET A 1 -22.40 15.14 -15.58
CA MET A 1 -21.03 14.62 -15.77
C MET A 1 -20.76 13.27 -15.10
N SER A 2 -21.61 12.80 -14.16
CA SER A 2 -21.45 11.51 -13.46
C SER A 2 -21.56 10.25 -14.37
N ALA A 3 -22.43 10.25 -15.38
CA ALA A 3 -22.64 9.07 -16.24
C ALA A 3 -21.52 8.78 -17.26
N LEU A 4 -20.67 9.76 -17.58
CA LEU A 4 -19.58 9.60 -18.55
C LEU A 4 -18.34 8.92 -17.93
N ILE A 5 -18.17 9.02 -16.62
CA ILE A 5 -17.06 8.39 -15.88
C ILE A 5 -17.26 6.88 -15.80
N THR A 6 -18.51 6.43 -15.63
CA THR A 6 -18.87 5.01 -15.49
C THR A 6 -18.55 4.17 -16.74
N ILE A 7 -18.45 4.78 -17.92
CA ILE A 7 -18.30 4.06 -19.20
C ILE A 7 -16.82 3.90 -19.62
N LYS A 8 -15.87 4.65 -19.02
CA LYS A 8 -14.46 4.68 -19.49
C LYS A 8 -13.41 4.01 -18.58
N THR A 9 -13.74 3.61 -17.36
CA THR A 9 -12.75 3.10 -16.39
C THR A 9 -13.08 1.70 -15.87
N THR A 10 -13.00 0.69 -16.73
CA THR A 10 -13.22 -0.73 -16.36
C THR A 10 -12.00 -1.38 -15.70
N SER A 11 -10.86 -0.68 -15.61
CA SER A 11 -9.62 -1.21 -15.03
C SER A 11 -8.87 -0.15 -14.23
N ILE A 12 -8.04 -0.59 -13.28
CA ILE A 12 -7.12 0.26 -12.50
C ILE A 12 -6.23 1.09 -13.43
N SER A 13 -5.69 0.46 -14.48
CA SER A 13 -4.83 1.15 -15.47
C SER A 13 -5.56 2.27 -16.22
N SER A 14 -6.82 2.04 -16.59
CA SER A 14 -7.65 3.05 -17.26
C SER A 14 -8.02 4.20 -16.32
N LEU A 15 -8.30 3.88 -15.05
CA LEU A 15 -8.64 4.87 -14.02
C LEU A 15 -7.45 5.79 -13.69
N LEU A 16 -6.28 5.20 -13.43
CA LEU A 16 -5.04 5.96 -13.23
C LEU A 16 -4.74 6.84 -14.44
N ARG A 17 -4.87 6.32 -15.66
CA ARG A 17 -4.64 7.09 -16.89
C ARG A 17 -5.57 8.29 -16.99
N TYR A 18 -6.85 8.10 -16.65
CA TYR A 18 -7.84 9.18 -16.65
C TYR A 18 -7.44 10.30 -15.67
N TRP A 19 -7.06 9.95 -14.44
CA TRP A 19 -6.64 10.94 -13.43
C TRP A 19 -5.40 11.72 -13.87
N ILE A 20 -4.38 11.03 -14.39
CA ILE A 20 -3.18 11.68 -14.91
C ILE A 20 -3.55 12.66 -16.04
N SER A 21 -4.46 12.28 -16.94
CA SER A 21 -4.87 13.14 -18.06
C SER A 21 -5.61 14.41 -17.66
N GLN A 22 -6.09 14.51 -16.42
CA GLN A 22 -6.69 15.75 -15.91
C GLN A 22 -5.64 16.80 -15.53
N VAL A 23 -4.40 16.40 -15.30
CA VAL A 23 -3.37 17.24 -14.66
C VAL A 23 -2.09 17.38 -15.49
N VAL A 24 -1.94 16.63 -16.58
CA VAL A 24 -0.77 16.74 -17.48
C VAL A 24 -1.18 17.10 -18.90
N ASP A 25 -0.22 17.57 -19.68
CA ASP A 25 -0.45 17.88 -21.09
C ASP A 25 -0.64 16.63 -21.96
N LYS A 26 -1.18 16.84 -23.16
CA LYS A 26 -1.48 15.76 -24.12
C LYS A 26 -0.23 14.98 -24.56
N LYS A 27 0.93 15.62 -24.64
CA LYS A 27 2.19 14.99 -25.06
C LYS A 27 2.66 13.99 -24.00
N THR A 28 2.53 14.32 -22.72
CA THR A 28 2.84 13.38 -21.62
C THR A 28 1.92 12.17 -21.64
N ILE A 29 0.62 12.35 -21.90
CA ILE A 29 -0.31 11.20 -22.03
C ILE A 29 0.02 10.31 -23.23
N ILE A 30 0.31 10.90 -24.39
CA ILE A 30 0.70 10.13 -25.59
C ILE A 30 1.96 9.32 -25.30
N TRP A 31 2.98 9.94 -24.70
CA TRP A 31 4.21 9.25 -24.33
C TRP A 31 3.95 8.08 -23.38
N LEU A 32 3.10 8.28 -22.36
CA LEU A 32 2.77 7.23 -21.40
C LEU A 32 2.05 6.06 -22.08
N ASP A 33 1.09 6.34 -22.95
CA ASP A 33 0.37 5.29 -23.70
C ASP A 33 1.29 4.51 -24.64
N GLU A 34 2.18 5.20 -25.37
CA GLU A 34 3.19 4.57 -26.22
C GLU A 34 4.11 3.65 -25.41
N LYS A 35 4.54 4.09 -24.22
CA LYS A 35 5.40 3.28 -23.34
C LYS A 35 4.69 2.06 -22.78
N LYS A 36 3.41 2.16 -22.42
CA LYS A 36 2.61 1.01 -22.00
C LYS A 36 2.55 -0.06 -23.08
N GLU A 37 2.27 0.33 -24.33
CA GLU A 37 2.21 -0.63 -25.44
C GLU A 37 3.58 -1.24 -25.75
N GLN A 38 4.66 -0.45 -25.67
CA GLN A 38 6.03 -0.98 -25.81
C GLN A 38 6.38 -2.00 -24.71
N ILE A 39 6.01 -1.73 -23.46
CA ILE A 39 6.25 -2.63 -22.32
C ILE A 39 5.46 -3.92 -22.48
N LYS A 40 4.18 -3.83 -22.84
CA LYS A 40 3.31 -4.99 -23.03
C LYS A 40 3.83 -5.95 -24.09
N ASN A 41 4.49 -5.41 -25.12
CA ASN A 41 5.07 -6.20 -26.22
C ASN A 41 6.57 -6.47 -26.03
N SER A 42 7.16 -6.09 -24.89
CA SER A 42 8.60 -6.23 -24.65
C SER A 42 8.99 -7.69 -24.39
N VAL A 43 10.01 -8.14 -25.13
CA VAL A 43 10.61 -9.47 -24.92
C VAL A 43 11.62 -9.44 -23.78
N THR A 44 12.37 -8.34 -23.61
CA THR A 44 13.54 -8.28 -22.70
C THR A 44 13.27 -7.56 -21.38
N GLY A 45 12.18 -6.81 -21.27
CA GLY A 45 11.88 -5.95 -20.13
C GLY A 45 12.65 -4.61 -20.13
N ARG A 46 13.64 -4.41 -21.02
CA ARG A 46 14.47 -3.19 -21.08
C ARG A 46 13.65 -1.92 -21.26
N GLU A 47 12.58 -1.99 -22.07
CA GLU A 47 11.65 -0.89 -22.30
C GLU A 47 10.99 -0.44 -21.00
N PHE A 48 10.67 -1.38 -20.10
CA PHE A 48 10.10 -1.08 -18.79
C PHE A 48 11.09 -0.33 -17.91
N PHE A 49 12.32 -0.85 -17.71
CA PHE A 49 13.34 -0.17 -16.89
C PHE A 49 13.57 1.27 -17.38
N THR A 50 13.73 1.44 -18.69
CA THR A 50 13.99 2.74 -19.30
C THR A 50 12.79 3.68 -19.10
N ALA A 51 11.58 3.22 -19.38
CA ALA A 51 10.37 4.03 -19.24
C ALA A 51 10.12 4.44 -17.78
N PHE A 52 10.30 3.49 -16.85
CA PHE A 52 10.05 3.65 -15.43
C PHE A 52 10.95 4.74 -14.81
N SER A 53 12.24 4.74 -15.14
CA SER A 53 13.16 5.78 -14.70
C SER A 53 12.99 7.10 -15.45
N MET A 54 12.52 7.07 -16.71
CA MET A 54 12.26 8.29 -17.48
C MET A 54 11.02 9.07 -17.02
N VAL A 55 10.10 8.49 -16.23
CA VAL A 55 8.86 9.17 -15.80
C VAL A 55 9.13 10.56 -15.21
N SER A 56 10.15 10.70 -14.36
CA SER A 56 10.51 11.97 -13.71
C SER A 56 10.93 13.08 -14.68
N ARG A 57 11.23 12.75 -15.95
CA ARG A 57 11.55 13.70 -17.01
C ARG A 57 10.33 14.19 -17.80
N TYR A 58 9.21 13.48 -17.70
CA TYR A 58 7.99 13.73 -18.49
C TYR A 58 6.79 14.14 -17.63
N VAL A 59 6.83 13.88 -16.33
CA VAL A 59 5.71 14.04 -15.41
C VAL A 59 6.14 14.91 -14.22
N THR A 60 5.26 15.81 -13.79
CA THR A 60 5.50 16.63 -12.60
C THR A 60 5.32 15.82 -11.31
N LYS A 61 5.84 16.33 -10.20
CA LYS A 61 5.66 15.74 -8.87
C LYS A 61 4.41 16.26 -8.15
N ASP A 62 3.53 16.94 -8.88
CA ASP A 62 2.29 17.48 -8.32
C ASP A 62 1.40 16.34 -7.82
N GLN A 63 0.52 16.65 -6.88
CA GLN A 63 -0.46 15.70 -6.38
C GLN A 63 -1.55 15.45 -7.43
N LEU A 64 -2.07 14.23 -7.48
CA LEU A 64 -3.31 13.98 -8.20
C LEU A 64 -4.45 14.80 -7.58
N GLN A 65 -5.30 15.38 -8.42
CA GLN A 65 -6.47 16.15 -7.98
C GLN A 65 -7.69 15.23 -7.88
N LEU A 66 -7.65 14.27 -6.95
CA LEU A 66 -8.70 13.24 -6.82
C LEU A 66 -9.90 13.76 -6.02
N THR A 67 -11.09 13.58 -6.60
CA THR A 67 -12.36 13.87 -5.93
C THR A 67 -12.80 12.72 -5.02
N PRO A 68 -13.76 12.93 -4.10
CA PRO A 68 -14.38 11.83 -3.35
C PRO A 68 -14.96 10.73 -4.25
N GLU A 69 -15.48 11.09 -5.43
CA GLU A 69 -16.00 10.16 -6.44
C GLU A 69 -14.88 9.30 -7.05
N ASP A 70 -13.70 9.90 -7.30
CA ASP A 70 -12.52 9.16 -7.76
C ASP A 70 -12.06 8.14 -6.73
N LEU A 71 -12.04 8.52 -5.44
CA LEU A 71 -11.67 7.60 -4.36
C LEU A 71 -12.68 6.46 -4.19
N LYS A 72 -13.98 6.74 -4.40
CA LYS A 72 -15.01 5.67 -4.46
C LYS A 72 -14.77 4.73 -5.63
N ALA A 73 -14.44 5.26 -6.81
CA ALA A 73 -14.10 4.44 -7.98
C ALA A 73 -12.86 3.57 -7.74
N ALA A 74 -11.84 4.11 -7.06
CA ALA A 74 -10.65 3.35 -6.64
C ALA A 74 -11.03 2.16 -5.75
N SER A 75 -11.80 2.43 -4.68
CA SER A 75 -12.23 1.39 -3.74
C SER A 75 -13.16 0.35 -4.36
N ALA A 76 -13.90 0.70 -5.41
CA ALA A 76 -14.74 -0.25 -6.15
C ALA A 76 -13.92 -1.21 -7.02
N LEU A 77 -12.74 -0.80 -7.49
CA LEU A 77 -11.83 -1.64 -8.26
C LEU A 77 -10.93 -2.52 -7.38
N HIS A 78 -10.50 -2.01 -6.23
CA HIS A 78 -9.76 -2.78 -5.24
C HIS A 78 -10.10 -2.29 -3.83
N THR A 79 -10.66 -3.17 -3.01
CA THR A 79 -11.01 -2.87 -1.61
C THR A 79 -9.79 -2.31 -0.86
N GLY A 80 -9.98 -1.21 -0.13
CA GLY A 80 -8.90 -0.57 0.64
C GLY A 80 -7.87 0.21 -0.19
N TRP A 81 -7.91 0.17 -1.53
CA TRP A 81 -6.98 0.98 -2.33
C TRP A 81 -7.27 2.48 -2.16
N PHE A 82 -6.26 3.23 -1.70
CA PHE A 82 -6.38 4.66 -1.40
C PHE A 82 -5.23 5.48 -2.03
N PRO A 83 -5.40 5.97 -3.28
CA PRO A 83 -4.39 6.77 -3.97
C PRO A 83 -4.48 8.28 -3.68
N GLY A 84 -5.26 8.73 -2.70
CA GLY A 84 -5.55 10.16 -2.44
C GLY A 84 -4.36 11.05 -2.08
N HIS A 85 -3.18 10.48 -1.88
CA HIS A 85 -1.93 11.18 -1.55
C HIS A 85 -0.83 10.94 -2.60
N TRP A 86 -1.21 10.35 -3.73
CA TRP A 86 -0.26 10.00 -4.77
C TRP A 86 0.05 11.21 -5.64
N SER A 87 1.33 11.34 -6.01
CA SER A 87 1.73 12.26 -7.07
C SER A 87 1.39 11.69 -8.45
N VAL A 88 1.37 12.58 -9.45
CA VAL A 88 1.24 12.19 -10.85
C VAL A 88 2.37 11.24 -11.25
N GLU A 89 3.59 11.49 -10.79
CA GLU A 89 4.77 10.64 -11.01
C GLU A 89 4.57 9.21 -10.46
N GLN A 90 4.03 9.06 -9.24
CA GLN A 90 3.74 7.76 -8.64
C GLN A 90 2.67 7.01 -9.46
N ALA A 91 1.58 7.69 -9.82
CA ALA A 91 0.53 7.10 -10.64
C ALA A 91 1.03 6.66 -12.02
N ALA A 92 1.85 7.47 -12.68
CA ALA A 92 2.44 7.14 -13.98
C ALA A 92 3.34 5.90 -13.90
N ARG A 93 4.21 5.82 -12.88
CA ARG A 93 5.04 4.63 -12.62
C ARG A 93 4.20 3.39 -12.35
N THR A 94 3.14 3.50 -11.55
CA THR A 94 2.22 2.38 -11.30
C THR A 94 1.55 1.90 -12.58
N ILE A 95 1.13 2.80 -13.49
CA ILE A 95 0.58 2.40 -14.78
C ILE A 95 1.58 1.58 -15.61
N LEU A 96 2.86 1.97 -15.61
CA LEU A 96 3.90 1.24 -16.34
C LEU A 96 4.15 -0.15 -15.74
N VAL A 97 4.13 -0.26 -14.40
CA VAL A 97 4.22 -1.55 -13.70
C VAL A 97 3.04 -2.46 -14.07
N LEU A 98 1.82 -1.91 -14.11
CA LEU A 98 0.62 -2.66 -14.50
C LEU A 98 0.58 -3.04 -15.98
N ALA A 99 1.45 -2.45 -16.82
CA ALA A 99 1.57 -2.81 -18.23
C ALA A 99 2.49 -4.00 -18.49
N LEU A 100 3.28 -4.44 -17.48
CA LEU A 100 4.14 -5.60 -17.61
C LEU A 100 3.32 -6.88 -17.92
N PRO A 101 3.78 -7.73 -18.86
CA PRO A 101 3.17 -9.02 -19.12
C PRO A 101 3.16 -9.91 -17.87
N GLN A 102 2.01 -10.54 -17.61
CA GLN A 102 1.75 -11.36 -16.42
C GLN A 102 1.55 -12.83 -16.77
N ASP A 103 1.70 -13.21 -18.04
CA ASP A 103 1.52 -14.58 -18.54
C ASP A 103 2.59 -15.56 -18.03
N ASN A 104 3.75 -15.04 -17.63
CA ASN A 104 4.84 -15.81 -17.04
C ASN A 104 5.22 -15.22 -15.66
N THR A 105 4.79 -15.92 -14.60
CA THR A 105 5.02 -15.51 -13.20
C THR A 105 6.49 -15.28 -12.89
N GLU A 106 7.38 -16.21 -13.23
CA GLU A 106 8.81 -16.09 -12.89
C GLU A 106 9.47 -14.91 -13.60
N LYS A 107 9.15 -14.71 -14.88
CA LYS A 107 9.66 -13.55 -15.64
C LYS A 107 9.11 -12.23 -15.08
N TYR A 108 7.83 -12.18 -14.74
CA TYR A 108 7.19 -11.01 -14.13
C TYR A 108 7.84 -10.66 -12.79
N LEU A 109 7.96 -11.63 -11.89
CA LEU A 109 8.58 -11.46 -10.58
C LEU A 109 10.04 -11.03 -10.72
N HIS A 110 10.82 -11.71 -11.58
CA HIS A 110 12.22 -11.37 -11.80
C HIS A 110 12.40 -9.94 -12.34
N THR A 111 11.58 -9.53 -13.29
CA THR A 111 11.67 -8.18 -13.90
C THR A 111 11.44 -7.08 -12.85
N LEU A 112 10.40 -7.22 -12.03
CA LEU A 112 10.11 -6.24 -10.98
C LEU A 112 11.14 -6.27 -9.85
N GLU A 113 11.63 -7.46 -9.49
CA GLU A 113 12.67 -7.61 -8.47
C GLU A 113 13.96 -6.86 -8.86
N GLN A 114 14.37 -6.91 -10.13
CA GLN A 114 15.50 -6.13 -10.62
C GLN A 114 15.27 -4.61 -10.49
N VAL A 115 14.04 -4.13 -10.69
CA VAL A 115 13.72 -2.71 -10.46
C VAL A 115 13.77 -2.38 -8.97
N PHE A 116 13.19 -3.20 -8.10
CA PHE A 116 13.26 -2.99 -6.65
C PHE A 116 14.71 -2.88 -6.14
N ILE A 117 15.63 -3.67 -6.67
CA ILE A 117 17.04 -3.67 -6.26
C ILE A 117 17.77 -2.39 -6.71
N SER A 118 17.42 -1.84 -7.87
CA SER A 118 18.13 -0.70 -8.49
C SER A 118 17.43 0.65 -8.33
N ALA A 119 16.20 0.66 -7.82
CA ALA A 119 15.35 1.83 -7.71
C ALA A 119 15.86 2.87 -6.71
N ASP A 120 15.68 4.15 -7.06
CA ASP A 120 15.82 5.25 -6.11
C ASP A 120 14.65 5.31 -5.11
N VAL A 121 14.71 6.22 -4.12
CA VAL A 121 13.67 6.33 -3.08
C VAL A 121 12.29 6.65 -3.67
N SER A 122 12.21 7.51 -4.68
CA SER A 122 10.94 7.90 -5.30
C SER A 122 10.31 6.74 -6.10
N GLU A 123 11.16 5.97 -6.77
CA GLU A 123 10.81 4.76 -7.50
C GLU A 123 10.34 3.65 -6.54
N LEU A 124 11.07 3.42 -5.45
CA LEU A 124 10.68 2.46 -4.40
C LEU A 124 9.33 2.81 -3.79
N VAL A 125 9.07 4.08 -3.49
CA VAL A 125 7.77 4.50 -2.95
C VAL A 125 6.64 4.13 -3.91
N ALA A 126 6.79 4.40 -5.21
CA ALA A 126 5.78 4.05 -6.22
C ALA A 126 5.58 2.52 -6.33
N LEU A 127 6.66 1.74 -6.29
CA LEU A 127 6.59 0.27 -6.34
C LEU A 127 5.89 -0.31 -5.10
N TYR A 128 6.25 0.16 -3.91
CA TYR A 128 5.67 -0.33 -2.66
C TYR A 128 4.20 0.09 -2.49
N GLN A 129 3.84 1.31 -2.90
CA GLN A 129 2.44 1.75 -2.95
C GLN A 129 1.60 0.92 -3.92
N ALA A 130 2.21 0.41 -5.00
CA ALA A 130 1.53 -0.39 -6.01
C ALA A 130 1.31 -1.86 -5.61
N LEU A 131 1.92 -2.35 -4.52
CA LEU A 131 1.86 -3.76 -4.08
C LEU A 131 0.45 -4.41 -4.13
N PRO A 132 -0.63 -3.77 -3.62
CA PRO A 132 -1.98 -4.34 -3.71
C PRO A 132 -2.47 -4.59 -5.14
N LEU A 133 -1.95 -3.84 -6.10
CA LEU A 133 -2.41 -3.85 -7.48
C LEU A 133 -1.58 -4.81 -8.36
N LEU A 134 -0.52 -5.40 -7.82
CA LEU A 134 0.37 -6.29 -8.56
C LEU A 134 -0.22 -7.69 -8.69
N ALA A 135 0.12 -8.38 -9.77
CA ALA A 135 -0.21 -9.78 -9.93
C ALA A 135 0.57 -10.64 -8.93
N TYR A 136 -0.01 -11.80 -8.58
CA TYR A 136 0.56 -12.77 -7.63
C TYR A 136 0.87 -12.12 -6.26
N PRO A 137 -0.13 -11.49 -5.62
CA PRO A 137 0.09 -10.67 -4.43
C PRO A 137 0.75 -11.46 -3.28
N GLU A 138 0.49 -12.76 -3.15
CA GLU A 138 1.10 -13.64 -2.18
C GLU A 138 2.62 -13.80 -2.34
N ARG A 139 3.16 -13.58 -3.55
CA ARG A 139 4.59 -13.69 -3.85
C ARG A 139 5.40 -12.49 -3.37
N TRP A 140 4.76 -11.35 -3.09
CA TRP A 140 5.44 -10.13 -2.69
C TRP A 140 5.70 -9.99 -1.19
N GLN A 141 5.33 -10.97 -0.37
CA GLN A 141 5.44 -10.88 1.10
C GLN A 141 6.87 -10.55 1.57
N LYS A 142 7.87 -11.24 1.01
CA LYS A 142 9.29 -11.00 1.37
C LYS A 142 9.75 -9.60 0.98
N ARG A 143 9.32 -9.12 -0.20
CA ARG A 143 9.63 -7.79 -0.72
C ARG A 143 8.96 -6.71 0.13
N ALA A 144 7.69 -6.85 0.44
CA ALA A 144 6.98 -5.95 1.35
C ALA A 144 7.59 -5.94 2.77
N ALA A 145 8.00 -7.10 3.28
CA ALA A 145 8.73 -7.22 4.54
C ALA A 145 10.09 -6.49 4.51
N GLU A 146 10.75 -6.41 3.36
CA GLU A 146 11.95 -5.57 3.16
C GLU A 146 11.62 -4.08 3.19
N GLY A 147 10.55 -3.65 2.51
CA GLY A 147 10.08 -2.27 2.52
C GLY A 147 9.81 -1.76 3.94
N VAL A 148 9.11 -2.55 4.77
CA VAL A 148 8.88 -2.17 6.19
C VAL A 148 10.13 -2.29 7.06
N ARG A 149 11.17 -3.03 6.66
CA ARG A 149 12.46 -3.06 7.38
C ARG A 149 13.39 -1.91 7.00
N SER A 150 13.14 -1.21 5.89
CA SER A 150 13.91 -0.05 5.45
C SER A 150 14.04 1.05 6.52
N ASN A 151 15.22 1.66 6.63
CA ASN A 151 15.43 2.84 7.48
C ASN A 151 14.87 4.13 6.87
N MET A 152 14.41 4.08 5.61
CA MET A 152 13.81 5.22 4.93
C MET A 152 12.33 5.30 5.28
N THR A 153 11.93 6.29 6.08
CA THR A 153 10.52 6.48 6.51
C THR A 153 9.56 6.56 5.32
N ALA A 154 9.96 7.15 4.20
CA ALA A 154 9.14 7.20 2.98
C ALA A 154 8.82 5.80 2.42
N VAL A 155 9.82 4.91 2.36
CA VAL A 155 9.66 3.52 1.88
C VAL A 155 8.84 2.70 2.88
N PHE A 156 9.10 2.86 4.18
CA PHE A 156 8.26 2.25 5.22
C PHE A 156 6.79 2.67 5.06
N ASN A 157 6.53 3.97 4.92
CA ASN A 157 5.18 4.51 4.80
C ASN A 157 4.47 4.04 3.53
N ALA A 158 5.19 3.85 2.42
CA ALA A 158 4.64 3.34 1.17
C ALA A 158 4.01 1.95 1.33
N VAL A 159 4.55 1.10 2.22
CA VAL A 159 3.99 -0.22 2.54
C VAL A 159 2.95 -0.15 3.66
N ALA A 160 3.23 0.62 4.71
CA ALA A 160 2.45 0.56 5.94
C ALA A 160 1.19 1.45 5.95
N LEU A 161 1.24 2.63 5.32
CA LEU A 161 0.20 3.64 5.44
C LEU A 161 -0.67 3.67 4.18
N ARG A 162 -1.99 3.74 4.39
CA ARG A 162 -3.00 3.85 3.32
C ARG A 162 -2.81 2.77 2.22
N ASN A 163 -2.32 1.62 2.63
CA ASN A 163 -2.01 0.49 1.77
C ASN A 163 -2.58 -0.79 2.42
N PRO A 164 -3.50 -1.51 1.75
CA PRO A 164 -4.13 -2.70 2.32
C PRO A 164 -3.20 -3.93 2.35
N TYR A 165 -2.08 -3.91 1.63
CA TYR A 165 -1.26 -5.10 1.39
C TYR A 165 -0.79 -5.78 2.69
N ALA A 166 -0.28 -5.01 3.65
CA ALA A 166 0.20 -5.58 4.90
C ALA A 166 -0.92 -6.24 5.71
N ALA A 167 -2.13 -5.68 5.69
CA ALA A 167 -3.27 -6.25 6.39
C ALA A 167 -3.67 -7.60 5.80
N GLU A 168 -3.64 -7.72 4.47
CA GLU A 168 -4.04 -8.92 3.74
C GLU A 168 -2.98 -10.02 3.78
N TYR A 169 -1.69 -9.69 3.61
CA TYR A 169 -0.66 -10.68 3.32
C TYR A 169 0.39 -10.90 4.41
N PHE A 170 0.56 -9.99 5.38
CA PHE A 170 1.55 -10.24 6.43
C PHE A 170 1.07 -11.29 7.42
N ASP A 171 1.96 -12.19 7.83
CA ASP A 171 1.75 -12.98 9.04
C ASP A 171 1.66 -12.07 10.28
N THR A 172 1.23 -12.65 11.41
CA THR A 172 1.02 -11.90 12.65
C THR A 172 2.30 -11.24 13.17
N LEU A 173 3.46 -11.88 13.00
CA LEU A 173 4.72 -11.34 13.51
C LEU A 173 5.17 -10.14 12.68
N ALA A 174 5.20 -10.26 11.36
CA ALA A 174 5.55 -9.18 10.44
C ALA A 174 4.60 -7.99 10.60
N TRP A 175 3.31 -8.26 10.77
CA TRP A 175 2.30 -7.24 11.09
C TRP A 175 2.62 -6.50 12.40
N ASN A 176 2.84 -7.23 13.50
CA ASN A 176 3.11 -6.62 14.80
C ASN A 176 4.40 -5.78 14.78
N GLN A 177 5.45 -6.28 14.11
CA GLN A 177 6.71 -5.57 13.95
C GLN A 177 6.56 -4.30 13.10
N MET A 178 5.76 -4.34 12.04
CA MET A 178 5.46 -3.14 11.23
C MET A 178 4.74 -2.08 12.07
N VAL A 179 3.70 -2.45 12.81
CA VAL A 179 2.93 -1.51 13.66
C VAL A 179 3.83 -0.90 14.74
N LEU A 180 4.64 -1.73 15.41
CA LEU A 180 5.60 -1.22 16.39
C LEU A 180 6.61 -0.26 15.75
N LYS A 181 7.13 -0.61 14.57
CA LYS A 181 8.08 0.25 13.86
C LYS A 181 7.45 1.58 13.44
N ALA A 182 6.18 1.63 13.08
CA ALA A 182 5.50 2.89 12.75
C ALA A 182 5.67 3.91 13.89
N LEU A 183 5.57 3.49 15.14
CA LEU A 183 5.81 4.36 16.30
C LEU A 183 7.28 4.79 16.42
N PHE A 184 8.23 3.90 16.15
CA PHE A 184 9.66 4.23 16.14
C PHE A 184 10.00 5.33 15.13
N VAL A 185 9.40 5.27 13.94
CA VAL A 185 9.64 6.25 12.87
C VAL A 185 8.67 7.45 12.89
N GLY A 186 7.79 7.52 13.88
CA GLY A 186 6.84 8.63 14.06
C GLY A 186 5.70 8.67 13.04
N SER A 187 5.37 7.53 12.43
CA SER A 187 4.29 7.42 11.46
C SER A 187 2.92 7.24 12.14
N PRO A 188 1.85 7.85 11.61
CA PRO A 188 0.51 7.78 12.19
C PRO A 188 -0.09 6.37 12.07
N LEU A 189 -0.50 5.77 13.19
CA LEU A 189 -1.08 4.42 13.20
C LEU A 189 -2.48 4.40 12.57
N HIS A 190 -3.26 5.47 12.73
CA HIS A 190 -4.63 5.59 12.20
C HIS A 190 -4.69 5.53 10.67
N LEU A 191 -3.55 5.65 9.97
CA LEU A 191 -3.44 5.46 8.53
C LEU A 191 -3.11 4.02 8.13
N ILE A 192 -2.74 3.15 9.06
CA ILE A 192 -2.53 1.72 8.82
C ILE A 192 -3.90 1.06 8.68
N GLN A 193 -4.19 0.54 7.49
CA GLN A 193 -5.47 -0.09 7.21
C GLN A 193 -5.58 -1.45 7.91
N GLY A 194 -6.74 -1.76 8.50
CA GLY A 194 -6.96 -3.04 9.18
C GLY A 194 -6.39 -3.11 10.60
N LEU A 195 -5.96 -1.98 11.19
CA LEU A 195 -5.36 -1.91 12.51
C LEU A 195 -6.22 -2.55 13.60
N ASP A 196 -7.50 -2.16 13.68
CA ASP A 196 -8.44 -2.69 14.68
C ASP A 196 -8.76 -4.17 14.46
N VAL A 197 -8.88 -4.58 13.19
CA VAL A 197 -9.22 -5.96 12.80
C VAL A 197 -8.09 -6.92 13.16
N ARG A 198 -6.83 -6.48 13.00
CA ARG A 198 -5.65 -7.29 13.27
C ARG A 198 -5.03 -7.04 14.66
N ALA A 199 -5.68 -6.23 15.49
CA ALA A 199 -5.27 -6.00 16.85
C ALA A 199 -5.25 -7.32 17.64
N ASN A 200 -4.16 -7.59 18.35
CA ASN A 200 -3.95 -8.85 19.07
C ASN A 200 -3.17 -8.65 20.37
N SER A 201 -3.23 -9.66 21.25
CA SER A 201 -2.64 -9.58 22.60
C SER A 201 -1.11 -9.39 22.57
N GLU A 202 -0.43 -10.02 21.63
CA GLU A 202 1.02 -9.91 21.50
C GLU A 202 1.42 -8.51 21.04
N LEU A 203 0.68 -7.93 20.09
CA LEU A 203 0.85 -6.54 19.69
C LEU A 203 0.65 -5.59 20.88
N ALA A 204 -0.43 -5.75 21.65
CA ALA A 204 -0.68 -4.92 22.83
C ALA A 204 0.47 -5.02 23.85
N ARG A 205 1.03 -6.22 24.06
CA ARG A 205 2.18 -6.42 24.94
C ARG A 205 3.41 -5.66 24.43
N MET A 206 3.78 -5.85 23.16
CA MET A 206 4.91 -5.14 22.53
C MET A 206 4.77 -3.62 22.64
N LEU A 207 3.55 -3.09 22.49
CA LEU A 207 3.27 -1.66 22.60
C LEU A 207 3.43 -1.15 24.03
N VAL A 208 2.97 -1.90 25.04
CA VAL A 208 3.16 -1.54 26.45
C VAL A 208 4.65 -1.53 26.81
N ASP A 209 5.40 -2.55 26.38
CA ASP A 209 6.85 -2.63 26.60
C ASP A 209 7.56 -1.42 25.99
N TYR A 210 7.24 -1.08 24.73
CA TYR A 210 7.76 0.12 24.06
C TYR A 210 7.40 1.42 24.81
N ALA A 211 6.18 1.56 25.31
CA ALA A 211 5.77 2.74 26.06
C ALA A 211 6.58 2.90 27.35
N GLN A 212 6.83 1.81 28.07
CA GLN A 212 7.63 1.81 29.30
C GLN A 212 9.10 2.20 29.03
N GLU A 213 9.70 1.67 27.95
CA GLU A 213 11.04 2.03 27.52
C GLU A 213 11.14 3.54 27.20
N ARG A 214 10.16 4.08 26.46
CA ARG A 214 10.10 5.51 26.11
C ARG A 214 9.94 6.39 27.35
N GLN A 215 9.05 6.03 28.25
CA GLN A 215 8.80 6.77 29.50
C GLN A 215 10.03 6.76 30.41
N SER A 216 10.71 5.62 30.55
CA SER A 216 11.96 5.50 31.32
C SER A 216 13.08 6.40 30.77
N ALA A 217 13.03 6.69 29.46
CA ALA A 217 13.93 7.61 28.79
C ALA A 217 13.42 9.07 28.74
N ASN A 218 12.34 9.42 29.45
CA ASN A 218 11.67 10.73 29.41
C ASN A 218 11.26 11.17 27.99
N ARG A 219 10.88 10.22 27.14
CA ARG A 219 10.41 10.49 25.77
C ARG A 219 8.89 10.35 25.69
N PRO A 220 8.21 11.18 24.88
CA PRO A 220 6.76 11.10 24.73
C PRO A 220 6.34 9.80 24.03
N VAL A 221 5.11 9.38 24.35
CA VAL A 221 4.42 8.21 23.78
C VAL A 221 3.16 8.70 23.05
N SER A 222 2.93 8.19 21.83
CA SER A 222 1.75 8.55 21.04
C SER A 222 0.46 8.09 21.72
N SER A 223 -0.59 8.91 21.70
CA SER A 223 -1.92 8.53 22.19
C SER A 223 -2.54 7.39 21.37
N GLU A 224 -2.21 7.30 20.07
CA GLU A 224 -2.69 6.23 19.18
C GLU A 224 -2.23 4.83 19.66
N LEU A 225 -1.11 4.75 20.37
CA LEU A 225 -0.66 3.51 20.99
C LEU A 225 -1.67 3.00 22.02
N TRP A 226 -2.14 3.89 22.91
CA TRP A 226 -3.06 3.52 23.98
C TRP A 226 -4.43 3.16 23.45
N GLN A 227 -4.90 3.85 22.41
CA GLN A 227 -6.14 3.51 21.70
C GLN A 227 -6.09 2.07 21.17
N LEU A 228 -4.97 1.66 20.58
CA LEU A 228 -4.80 0.30 20.07
C LEU A 228 -4.72 -0.75 21.19
N VAL A 229 -4.06 -0.44 22.32
CA VAL A 229 -4.04 -1.31 23.50
C VAL A 229 -5.45 -1.50 24.09
N GLU A 230 -6.25 -0.44 24.14
CA GLU A 230 -7.65 -0.48 24.59
C GLU A 230 -8.54 -1.29 23.65
N CYS A 231 -8.35 -1.15 22.34
CA CYS A 231 -9.05 -1.94 21.31
C CYS A 231 -8.90 -3.45 21.56
N VAL A 232 -7.67 -3.92 21.83
CA VAL A 232 -7.40 -5.33 22.15
C VAL A 232 -8.12 -5.78 23.43
N LYS A 233 -8.13 -4.97 24.49
CA LYS A 233 -8.83 -5.28 25.75
C LYS A 233 -10.34 -5.45 25.54
N SER A 234 -10.94 -4.60 24.72
CA SER A 234 -12.36 -4.68 24.35
C SER A 234 -12.66 -5.99 23.59
N LEU A 235 -11.83 -6.33 22.60
CA LEU A 235 -11.95 -7.58 21.83
C LEU A 235 -11.86 -8.83 22.72
N CYS A 236 -10.92 -8.86 23.67
CA CYS A 236 -10.77 -9.96 24.63
C CYS A 236 -11.96 -10.07 25.61
N SER A 237 -12.56 -8.94 25.98
CA SER A 237 -13.73 -8.92 26.88
C SER A 237 -14.98 -9.45 26.18
N ASN A 238 -15.19 -9.06 24.92
CA ASN A 238 -16.31 -9.51 24.10
C ASN A 238 -16.22 -10.99 23.68
N SER A 239 -15.02 -11.50 23.42
CA SER A 239 -14.82 -12.93 23.12
C SER A 239 -15.07 -13.83 24.34
N LYS A 240 -14.64 -13.41 25.54
CA LYS A 240 -14.98 -14.09 26.80
C LYS A 240 -16.48 -14.12 27.06
N PHE A 241 -17.20 -13.03 26.77
CA PHE A 241 -18.66 -12.97 26.89
C PHE A 241 -19.37 -13.92 25.92
N LYS A 242 -18.92 -14.01 24.66
CA LYS A 242 -19.47 -14.97 23.67
C LYS A 242 -19.23 -16.44 24.07
N ILE A 243 -18.06 -16.78 24.61
CA ILE A 243 -17.73 -18.15 25.06
C ILE A 243 -18.53 -18.54 26.31
N GLN A 244 -18.79 -17.60 27.23
CA GLN A 244 -19.61 -17.88 28.41
C GLN A 244 -21.10 -18.09 28.05
N ASN A 245 -21.61 -17.38 27.06
CA ASN A 245 -23.00 -17.55 26.61
C ASN A 245 -23.19 -18.80 25.71
N SER A 246 -22.21 -19.20 24.90
CA SER A 246 -22.30 -20.45 24.11
C SER A 246 -22.25 -21.71 24.98
N LYS A 247 -21.55 -21.67 26.13
CA LYS A 247 -21.54 -22.77 27.11
C LYS A 247 -22.85 -22.91 27.91
N LYS A 248 -23.66 -21.85 28.03
CA LYS A 248 -24.96 -21.90 28.70
C LYS A 248 -26.10 -22.44 27.82
N VAL A 249 -25.95 -22.41 26.50
CA VAL A 249 -26.97 -22.91 25.56
C VAL A 249 -26.86 -24.42 25.31
N ASN A 250 -25.69 -25.02 25.54
CA ASN A 250 -25.46 -26.47 25.39
C ASN A 250 -25.62 -27.27 26.71
N SER A 251 -26.28 -26.69 27.72
CA SER A 251 -26.53 -27.34 29.01
C SER A 251 -28.02 -27.41 29.36
N GLN A 252 -28.88 -27.53 28.35
CA GLN A 252 -30.30 -27.88 28.50
C GLN A 252 -30.62 -29.09 27.63
#